data_AF-A0A8T4DUR2-F1
#
_entry.id   AF-A0A8T4DUR2-F1
#
_cell.length_a   1.000
_cell.length_b   1.000
_cell.length_c   1.000
_cell.angle_alpha   90.00
_cell.angle_beta   90.00
_cell.angle_gamma   90.00
#
_symmetry.space_group_name_H-M   'P 1'
#
loop_
_entity.id
_entity.type
_entity.pdbx_description
1 polymer ?
#
loop_
_entity_poly.entity_id
_entity_poly.type
_entity_poly.pdbx_seq_one_letter_code
_entity_poly.pdbx_strand_id
1 'polypeptide(L)'
;MIEITIGSLEEQIIKLLKKMYPITTFEIAQKLRVSQRKIEWVLQKFQMKGIVKLEPLSEITYVRLLRSDFHFVGSKQQRRVLKHSTQNIKETTEEYDGIMYT
;
A
#
# COMPACT_ATOMS: atom_id res chain seq x y z
N MET A 1 -10.66 3.88 -18.48
CA MET A 1 -9.76 3.07 -17.65
C MET A 1 -9.54 3.77 -16.32
N ILE A 2 -9.66 3.04 -15.22
CA ILE A 2 -9.40 3.58 -13.89
C ILE A 2 -8.04 3.05 -13.43
N GLU A 3 -7.15 3.96 -13.07
CA GLU A 3 -5.84 3.63 -12.50
C GLU A 3 -5.97 3.51 -10.98
N ILE A 4 -5.50 2.38 -10.44
CA ILE A 4 -5.47 2.10 -9.01
C ILE A 4 -4.04 1.78 -8.61
N THR A 5 -3.57 2.36 -7.52
CA THR A 5 -2.23 2.10 -6.98
C THR A 5 -2.11 0.69 -6.43
N ILE A 6 -1.06 -0.02 -6.82
CA ILE A 6 -0.72 -1.34 -6.26
C ILE A 6 -0.38 -1.22 -4.77
N GLY A 7 -0.87 -2.17 -3.97
CA GLY A 7 -0.71 -2.23 -2.52
C GLY A 7 -1.73 -1.40 -1.75
N SER A 8 -2.67 -0.75 -2.43
CA SER A 8 -3.73 0.03 -1.80
C SER A 8 -4.89 -0.85 -1.30
N LEU A 9 -5.62 -0.35 -0.30
CA LEU A 9 -6.89 -0.96 0.13
C LEU A 9 -7.89 -1.05 -1.03
N GLU A 10 -7.85 -0.08 -1.95
CA GLU A 10 -8.69 -0.04 -3.15
C GLU A 10 -8.46 -1.28 -4.03
N GLU A 11 -7.19 -1.64 -4.29
CA GLU A 11 -6.84 -2.84 -5.05
C GLU A 11 -7.32 -4.11 -4.35
N GLN A 12 -7.11 -4.21 -3.04
CA GLN A 12 -7.48 -5.40 -2.28
C GLN A 12 -9.00 -5.64 -2.32
N ILE A 13 -9.80 -4.59 -2.15
CA ILE A 13 -11.27 -4.66 -2.24
C ILE A 13 -11.71 -5.09 -3.64
N ILE A 14 -11.10 -4.54 -4.70
CA ILE A 14 -11.46 -4.90 -6.08
C ILE A 14 -11.06 -6.34 -6.41
N LYS A 15 -9.88 -6.79 -5.98
CA LYS A 15 -9.45 -8.19 -6.12
C LYS A 15 -10.41 -9.14 -5.38
N LEU A 16 -10.88 -8.74 -4.21
CA LEU A 16 -11.86 -9.50 -3.42
C LEU A 16 -13.20 -9.59 -4.17
N LEU A 17 -13.72 -8.46 -4.65
CA LEU A 17 -14.98 -8.37 -5.40
C LEU A 17 -14.96 -9.18 -6.71
N LYS A 18 -13.81 -9.27 -7.38
CA LYS A 18 -13.64 -10.11 -8.58
C LYS A 18 -13.66 -11.60 -8.27
N LYS A 19 -13.19 -12.01 -7.09
CA LYS A 19 -13.11 -13.42 -6.68
C LYS A 19 -14.40 -13.94 -6.07
N MET A 20 -15.10 -13.08 -5.34
CA MET A 20 -16.27 -13.47 -4.54
C MET A 20 -17.37 -12.47 -4.79
N TYR A 21 -18.43 -12.92 -5.46
CA TYR A 21 -19.61 -12.12 -5.77
C TYR A 21 -20.88 -12.95 -5.52
N PRO A 22 -21.91 -12.39 -4.84
CA PRO A 22 -21.98 -11.09 -4.15
C PRO A 22 -21.29 -11.11 -2.77
N ILE A 23 -20.88 -9.93 -2.26
CA ILE A 23 -20.24 -9.79 -0.95
C ILE A 23 -20.84 -8.64 -0.14
N THR A 24 -20.85 -8.79 1.18
CA THR A 24 -21.34 -7.78 2.12
C THR A 24 -20.23 -6.87 2.63
N THR A 25 -20.58 -5.65 3.07
CA THR A 25 -19.62 -4.72 3.69
C THR A 25 -18.96 -5.31 4.95
N PHE A 26 -19.71 -6.11 5.70
CA PHE A 26 -19.25 -6.83 6.88
C PHE A 26 -18.21 -7.89 6.53
N GLU A 27 -18.46 -8.72 5.52
CA GLU A 27 -17.51 -9.75 5.06
C GLU A 27 -16.22 -9.13 4.50
N ILE A 28 -16.32 -8.02 3.77
CA ILE A 28 -15.16 -7.26 3.31
C ILE A 28 -14.29 -6.85 4.51
N ALA A 29 -14.92 -6.35 5.58
CA ALA A 29 -14.22 -5.93 6.80
C ALA A 29 -13.52 -7.07 7.52
N GLN A 30 -14.20 -8.20 7.65
CA GLN A 30 -13.61 -9.39 8.27
C GLN A 30 -12.43 -9.93 7.46
N LYS A 31 -12.56 -10.03 6.14
CA LYS A 31 -11.50 -10.59 5.28
C LYS A 31 -10.27 -9.71 5.20
N LEU A 32 -10.44 -8.39 5.15
CA LEU A 32 -9.33 -7.44 5.07
C LEU A 32 -8.76 -7.07 6.44
N ARG A 33 -9.46 -7.41 7.55
CA ARG A 33 -9.13 -7.00 8.93
C ARG A 33 -8.98 -5.48 9.05
N VAL A 34 -9.88 -4.74 8.40
CA VAL A 34 -9.92 -3.27 8.42
C VAL A 34 -11.22 -2.82 9.08
N SER A 35 -11.21 -1.66 9.73
CA SER A 35 -12.42 -1.09 10.31
C SER A 35 -13.51 -0.86 9.27
N GLN A 36 -14.76 -1.15 9.64
CA GLN A 36 -15.94 -0.97 8.76
C GLN A 36 -16.04 0.46 8.23
N ARG A 37 -15.82 1.47 9.09
CA ARG A 37 -15.79 2.88 8.69
C ARG A 37 -14.83 3.16 7.54
N LYS A 38 -13.61 2.59 7.56
CA LYS A 38 -12.64 2.79 6.47
C LYS A 38 -13.13 2.16 5.17
N ILE A 39 -13.76 1.00 5.26
CA ILE A 39 -14.32 0.30 4.10
C ILE A 39 -15.50 1.06 3.53
N GLU A 40 -16.42 1.54 4.35
CA GLU A 40 -17.53 2.39 3.94
C GLU A 40 -17.04 3.64 3.20
N TRP A 41 -16.02 4.32 3.73
CA TRP A 41 -15.41 5.47 3.06
C TRP A 41 -14.85 5.12 1.68
N VAL A 42 -14.13 4.00 1.55
CA VAL A 42 -13.59 3.56 0.26
C VAL A 42 -14.70 3.13 -0.70
N LEU A 43 -15.74 2.46 -0.20
CA LEU A 43 -16.90 2.04 -0.99
C LEU A 43 -17.72 3.24 -1.48
N GLN A 44 -17.92 4.27 -0.64
CA GLN A 44 -18.52 5.53 -1.06
C GLN A 44 -17.70 6.19 -2.18
N LYS A 45 -16.37 6.22 -2.03
CA LYS A 45 -15.48 6.73 -3.09
C LYS A 45 -15.62 5.92 -4.39
N PHE A 46 -15.78 4.61 -4.31
CA PHE A 46 -16.03 3.76 -5.47
C PHE A 46 -17.41 3.98 -6.09
N GLN A 47 -18.43 4.25 -5.27
CA GLN A 47 -19.76 4.59 -5.73
C GLN A 47 -19.78 5.93 -6.47
N MET A 48 -19.10 6.95 -5.93
CA MET A 48 -18.93 8.25 -6.59
C MET A 48 -18.20 8.13 -7.94
N LYS A 49 -17.23 7.21 -8.03
CA LYS A 49 -16.52 6.91 -9.29
C LYS A 49 -17.32 6.01 -10.25
N GLY A 50 -18.52 5.55 -9.87
CA GLY A 50 -19.34 4.65 -10.69
C GLY A 50 -18.74 3.25 -10.87
N ILE A 51 -17.90 2.81 -9.93
CA ILE A 51 -17.21 1.51 -9.97
C ILE A 51 -18.08 0.42 -9.36
N VAL A 52 -18.69 0.77 -8.24
CA VAL A 52 -19.41 -0.13 -7.35
C VAL A 52 -20.79 0.47 -7.06
N LYS A 53 -21.80 -0.37 -6.97
CA LYS A 53 -23.12 -0.04 -6.47
C LYS A 53 -23.32 -0.68 -5.11
N LEU A 54 -23.71 0.13 -4.13
CA LEU A 54 -24.16 -0.37 -2.84
C LEU A 54 -25.67 -0.62 -2.93
N GLU A 55 -26.08 -1.84 -2.63
CA GLU A 55 -27.48 -2.24 -2.57
C GLU A 55 -27.81 -2.55 -1.10
N PRO A 56 -28.34 -1.56 -0.35
CA PRO A 56 -28.77 -1.79 1.01
C PRO A 56 -30.04 -2.65 0.99
N LEU A 57 -29.97 -3.82 1.62
CA LEU A 57 -31.10 -4.71 1.82
C LEU A 57 -31.33 -4.87 3.33
N SER A 58 -32.32 -4.14 3.84
CA SER A 58 -32.67 -4.09 5.26
C SER A 58 -31.45 -3.78 6.14
N GLU A 59 -30.84 -4.80 6.76
CA GLU A 59 -29.67 -4.68 7.64
C GLU A 59 -28.33 -4.95 6.94
N ILE A 60 -28.36 -5.49 5.72
CA ILE A 60 -27.18 -5.96 5.01
C ILE A 60 -26.95 -5.11 3.78
N THR A 61 -25.76 -4.53 3.65
CA THR A 61 -25.37 -3.81 2.43
C THR A 61 -24.55 -4.72 1.53
N TYR A 62 -25.13 -5.06 0.38
CA TYR A 62 -24.44 -5.82 -0.66
C TYR A 62 -23.66 -4.88 -1.57
N VAL A 63 -22.51 -5.36 -2.02
CA VAL A 63 -21.58 -4.61 -2.86
C VAL A 63 -21.54 -5.24 -4.24
N ARG A 64 -22.02 -4.49 -5.24
CA ARG A 64 -22.03 -4.91 -6.64
C ARG A 64 -20.99 -4.18 -7.47
N LEU A 65 -20.16 -4.94 -8.17
CA LEU A 65 -19.22 -4.38 -9.14
C LEU A 65 -19.99 -4.01 -10.42
N LEU A 66 -19.95 -2.76 -10.83
CA LEU A 66 -20.55 -2.28 -12.09
C LEU A 66 -19.57 -2.34 -13.25
N ARG A 67 -18.30 -2.08 -12.94
CA ARG A 67 -17.26 -1.77 -13.92
C ARG A 67 -16.04 -2.66 -13.69
N SER A 68 -15.37 -3.10 -14.75
CA SER A 68 -14.29 -4.10 -14.68
C SER A 68 -12.95 -3.66 -15.30
N ASP A 69 -12.89 -2.50 -15.97
CA ASP A 69 -11.72 -1.92 -16.64
C ASP A 69 -10.77 -1.18 -15.68
N PHE A 70 -10.12 -1.96 -14.81
CA PHE A 70 -9.11 -1.50 -13.87
C PHE A 70 -7.70 -1.75 -14.37
N HIS A 71 -6.82 -0.75 -14.22
CA HIS A 71 -5.38 -0.89 -14.41
C HIS A 71 -4.69 -0.67 -13.08
N PHE A 72 -3.90 -1.65 -12.67
CA PHE A 72 -3.13 -1.57 -11.44
C PHE A 72 -1.76 -0.98 -11.76
N VAL A 73 -1.52 0.25 -11.30
CA VAL A 73 -0.28 0.99 -11.53
C VAL A 73 0.59 0.88 -10.29
N GLY A 74 1.82 0.37 -10.47
CA GLY A 74 2.79 0.28 -9.38
C GLY A 74 3.23 1.66 -8.91
N SER A 75 3.31 1.87 -7.60
CA SER A 75 3.99 3.03 -7.05
C SER A 75 5.47 2.95 -7.45
N LYS A 76 5.93 3.85 -8.33
CA LYS A 76 7.36 4.05 -8.60
C LYS A 76 8.00 4.59 -7.32
N GLN A 77 8.37 3.72 -6.38
CA GLN A 77 9.25 4.12 -5.30
C GLN A 77 10.60 4.49 -5.91
N GLN A 78 10.96 5.78 -5.84
CA GLN A 78 12.31 6.21 -6.17
C GLN A 78 13.29 5.45 -5.27
N ARG A 79 14.24 4.74 -5.90
CA ARG A 79 15.33 4.06 -5.20
C ARG A 79 16.13 5.15 -4.48
N ARG A 80 16.01 5.23 -3.15
CA ARG A 80 16.85 6.13 -2.35
C ARG A 80 18.29 5.64 -2.50
N VAL A 81 19.13 6.41 -3.18
CA VAL A 81 20.56 6.13 -3.27
C VAL A 81 21.11 6.25 -1.85
N LEU A 82 21.51 5.12 -1.26
CA LEU A 82 22.22 5.11 0.01
C LEU A 82 23.59 5.75 -0.22
N LYS A 83 23.79 6.97 0.29
CA LYS A 83 25.12 7.58 0.31
C LYS A 83 25.94 6.85 1.38
N HIS A 84 26.92 6.06 0.95
CA HIS A 84 27.94 5.52 1.84
C HIS A 84 28.88 6.67 2.22
N SER A 85 28.89 7.07 3.48
CA SER A 85 29.92 7.93 4.03
C SER A 85 31.19 7.08 4.17
N THR A 86 32.19 7.32 3.32
CA THR A 86 33.54 6.80 3.50
C THR A 86 34.06 7.29 4.86
N GLN A 87 34.18 6.38 5.83
CA GLN A 87 34.89 6.64 7.07
C GLN A 87 36.36 6.84 6.71
N ASN A 88 36.90 8.04 6.96
CA ASN A 88 38.33 8.29 6.94
C ASN A 88 38.95 7.46 8.07
N ILE A 89 39.53 6.32 7.72
CA ILE A 89 40.43 5.56 8.59
C ILE A 89 41.65 6.46 8.79
N LYS A 90 41.76 7.08 9.96
CA LYS A 90 42.98 7.78 10.37
C LYS A 90 44.08 6.72 10.46
N GLU A 91 45.09 6.87 9.62
CA GLU A 91 46.33 6.11 9.69
C GLU A 91 46.91 6.28 11.10
N THR A 92 46.91 5.17 11.84
CA THR A 92 47.64 5.02 13.09
C THR A 92 49.09 5.30 12.78
N THR A 93 49.63 6.43 13.25
CA THR A 93 51.06 6.71 13.13
C THR A 93 51.79 5.65 13.95
N GLU A 94 52.45 4.75 13.25
CA GLU A 94 53.31 3.71 13.79
C GLU A 94 54.49 4.33 14.55
N GLU A 95 54.90 3.61 15.60
CA GLU A 95 56.10 3.83 16.41
C GLU A 95 57.31 4.33 15.61
N TYR A 96 57.96 5.39 16.12
CA TYR A 96 59.36 5.67 15.79
C TYR A 96 60.19 5.73 17.06
N ASP A 97 61.13 4.79 17.13
CA ASP A 97 62.18 4.61 18.14
C ASP A 97 63.50 5.23 17.61
N GLY A 98 64.16 6.07 18.42
CA GLY A 98 65.44 6.75 18.12
C GLY A 98 65.30 8.27 17.87
N ILE A 99 66.18 9.19 18.31
CA ILE A 99 67.59 9.10 18.70
C ILE A 99 67.87 10.13 19.82
N MET A 100 68.57 9.71 20.88
CA MET A 100 69.14 10.59 21.94
C MET A 100 70.16 11.59 21.39
N TYR A 101 70.27 12.77 22.00
CA TYR A 101 71.56 13.37 22.36
C TYR A 101 71.47 14.13 23.69
N THR A 102 72.59 14.05 24.42
CA THR A 102 72.97 14.48 25.79
C THR A 102 72.53 15.84 26.27
#